data_AF-A0A1G0FYR3-F1
#
_entry.id   AF-A0A1G0FYR3-F1
#
_cell.length_a   1.000
_cell.length_b   1.000
_cell.length_c   1.000
_cell.angle_alpha   90.00
_cell.angle_beta   90.00
_cell.angle_gamma   90.00
#
_symmetry.space_group_name_H-M   'P 1'
#
loop_
_entity.id
_entity.type
_entity.pdbx_description
1 polymer ?
#
loop_
_entity_poly.entity_id
_entity_poly.type
_entity_poly.pdbx_seq_one_letter_code
_entity_poly.pdbx_strand_id
1 'polypeptide(L)'
;MCRIADQVRKQNPRQEFLPFIFYNGKVRYADSTYLFDLFGEFKGMTREIFTQPFQLIDLNEISDEILRSHRWSGVMELVLKYGRREGVYSEILKSAWIEFAKKLMEEDIERKTVVEILIILVNYSLDQDSKKGSMLYNLAIESAQTNPEVEKIMQTIREKLQAEAKWQGIEQGIQKGVQKGKAESVKTLYRKLQDVNQVAALFGASIEEVKRILADQ
;
A
#
# COMPACT_ATOMS: atom_id res chain seq x y z
N MET A 1 -29.73 -5.48 -0.37
CA MET A 1 -28.88 -5.37 -1.59
C MET A 1 -28.67 -3.88 -1.88
N CYS A 2 -27.44 -3.38 -1.77
CA CYS A 2 -27.15 -1.97 -2.05
C CYS A 2 -27.20 -1.75 -3.57
N ARG A 3 -28.28 -1.16 -4.07
CA ARG A 3 -28.46 -0.89 -5.50
C ARG A 3 -28.18 0.58 -5.75
N ILE A 4 -26.93 0.87 -6.11
CA ILE A 4 -26.39 2.22 -6.32
C ILE A 4 -27.27 3.03 -7.29
N ALA A 5 -27.80 2.39 -8.34
CA ALA A 5 -28.67 3.04 -9.33
C ALA A 5 -30.14 3.22 -8.88
N ASP A 6 -30.61 2.49 -7.87
CA ASP A 6 -32.03 2.52 -7.46
C ASP A 6 -32.39 3.85 -6.79
N GLN A 7 -31.47 4.44 -6.02
CA GLN A 7 -31.68 5.76 -5.42
C GLN A 7 -31.79 6.85 -6.48
N VAL A 8 -30.97 6.80 -7.52
CA VAL A 8 -30.98 7.76 -8.64
C VAL A 8 -32.24 7.58 -9.49
N ARG A 9 -32.65 6.34 -9.76
CA ARG A 9 -33.84 6.03 -10.57
C ARG A 9 -35.15 6.43 -9.89
N LYS A 10 -35.21 6.44 -8.55
CA LYS A 10 -36.35 6.97 -7.78
C LYS A 10 -36.53 8.48 -7.94
N GLN A 11 -35.44 9.22 -8.13
CA GLN A 11 -35.46 10.68 -8.32
C GLN A 11 -35.60 11.06 -9.79
N ASN A 12 -34.99 10.30 -10.71
CA ASN A 12 -35.04 10.50 -12.16
C ASN A 12 -35.31 9.17 -12.90
N PRO A 13 -36.58 8.83 -13.18
CA PRO A 13 -36.97 7.52 -13.71
C PRO A 13 -36.41 7.18 -15.10
N ARG A 14 -35.97 8.20 -15.86
CA ARG A 14 -35.48 8.08 -17.24
C ARG A 14 -33.96 8.23 -17.37
N GLN A 15 -33.23 8.33 -16.27
CA GLN A 15 -31.78 8.54 -16.33
C GLN A 15 -31.07 7.25 -16.74
N GLU A 16 -30.40 7.29 -17.90
CA GLU A 16 -29.50 6.25 -18.37
C GLU A 16 -28.06 6.61 -17.98
N PHE A 17 -27.26 5.61 -17.61
CA PHE A 17 -25.84 5.80 -17.30
C PHE A 17 -25.02 5.41 -18.53
N LEU A 18 -24.57 6.41 -19.30
CA LEU A 18 -23.64 6.20 -20.40
C LEU A 18 -22.24 6.69 -20.01
N PRO A 19 -21.21 5.83 -20.05
CA PRO A 19 -19.83 6.25 -19.88
C PRO A 19 -19.32 6.87 -21.19
N PHE A 20 -19.32 8.20 -21.28
CA PHE A 20 -18.61 8.90 -22.34
C PHE A 20 -17.18 9.22 -21.89
N ILE A 21 -16.19 8.86 -22.71
CA ILE A 21 -14.78 9.21 -22.50
C ILE A 21 -14.35 10.11 -23.66
N PHE A 22 -13.88 11.31 -23.34
CA PHE A 22 -13.35 12.25 -24.32
C PHE A 22 -11.83 12.14 -24.38
N TYR A 23 -11.29 11.86 -25.57
CA TYR A 23 -9.86 11.83 -25.82
C TYR A 23 -9.45 13.01 -26.71
N ASN A 24 -8.46 13.78 -26.28
CA ASN A 24 -7.94 14.97 -26.99
C ASN A 24 -6.41 14.89 -27.18
N GLY A 25 -5.92 13.75 -27.68
CA GLY A 25 -4.52 13.59 -28.02
C GLY A 25 -4.15 14.24 -29.36
N LYS A 26 -2.85 14.41 -29.60
CA LYS A 26 -2.33 14.96 -30.87
C LYS A 26 -2.54 14.03 -32.07
N VAL A 27 -2.76 12.74 -31.83
CA VAL A 27 -2.99 11.70 -32.84
C VAL A 27 -4.35 11.05 -32.61
N ARG A 28 -4.89 10.37 -33.63
CA ARG A 28 -6.15 9.62 -33.49
C ARG A 28 -5.96 8.44 -32.55
N TYR A 29 -6.90 8.22 -31.63
CA TYR A 29 -6.94 7.01 -30.80
C TYR A 29 -7.11 5.77 -31.68
N ALA A 30 -6.20 4.81 -31.56
CA ALA A 30 -6.13 3.63 -32.44
C ALA A 30 -6.40 2.31 -31.71
N ASP A 31 -6.44 2.32 -30.38
CA ASP A 31 -6.66 1.11 -29.58
C ASP A 31 -8.16 0.79 -29.43
N SER A 32 -8.45 -0.42 -28.94
CA SER A 32 -9.83 -0.84 -28.71
C SER A 32 -10.45 -0.12 -27.52
N THR A 33 -11.72 0.28 -27.67
CA THR A 33 -12.55 0.81 -26.57
C THR A 33 -13.35 -0.28 -25.86
N TYR A 34 -13.20 -1.55 -26.26
CA TYR A 34 -13.88 -2.67 -25.65
C TYR A 34 -13.01 -3.28 -24.55
N LEU A 35 -13.47 -3.21 -23.29
CA LEU A 35 -12.70 -3.65 -22.11
C LEU A 35 -12.06 -5.03 -22.28
N PHE A 36 -12.79 -5.98 -22.88
CA PHE A 36 -12.33 -7.36 -22.99
C PHE A 36 -11.26 -7.57 -24.06
N ASP A 37 -11.06 -6.61 -24.97
CA ASP A 37 -9.95 -6.65 -25.93
C ASP A 37 -8.58 -6.51 -25.27
N LEU A 38 -8.52 -5.94 -24.07
CA LEU A 38 -7.30 -5.84 -23.26
C LEU A 38 -6.74 -7.21 -22.83
N PHE A 39 -7.56 -8.26 -22.87
CA PHE A 39 -7.18 -9.61 -22.40
C PHE A 39 -6.69 -10.52 -23.54
N GLY A 40 -6.58 -10.01 -24.77
CA GLY A 40 -6.03 -10.75 -25.91
C GLY A 40 -6.78 -12.06 -26.18
N GLU A 41 -6.06 -13.18 -26.18
CA GLU A 41 -6.61 -14.52 -26.39
C GLU A 41 -7.61 -14.95 -25.31
N PHE A 42 -7.52 -14.39 -24.10
CA PHE A 42 -8.41 -14.70 -22.98
C PHE A 42 -9.73 -13.93 -22.99
N LYS A 43 -9.98 -13.09 -24.01
CA LYS A 43 -11.18 -12.25 -24.15
C LYS A 43 -12.49 -12.99 -23.85
N GLY A 44 -12.66 -14.19 -24.42
CA GLY A 44 -13.88 -15.00 -24.24
C GLY A 44 -14.08 -15.38 -22.77
N MET A 45 -13.04 -15.94 -22.15
CA MET A 45 -13.05 -16.36 -20.74
C MET A 45 -13.25 -15.16 -19.80
N THR A 46 -12.54 -14.05 -20.03
CA THR A 46 -12.67 -12.88 -19.18
C THR A 46 -14.06 -12.26 -19.26
N ARG A 47 -14.65 -12.19 -20.46
CA ARG A 47 -16.03 -11.71 -20.63
C ARG A 47 -17.01 -12.56 -19.84
N GLU A 48 -16.86 -13.87 -19.87
CA GLU A 48 -17.70 -14.78 -19.09
C GLU A 48 -17.57 -14.48 -17.59
N ILE A 49 -16.36 -14.45 -17.05
CA ILE A 49 -16.10 -14.19 -15.62
C ILE A 49 -16.68 -12.85 -15.16
N PHE A 50 -16.43 -11.77 -15.89
CA PHE A 50 -16.83 -10.41 -15.47
C PHE A 50 -18.32 -10.11 -15.64
N THR A 51 -19.05 -10.91 -16.42
CA THR A 51 -20.49 -10.72 -16.63
C THR A 51 -21.35 -11.58 -15.69
N GLN A 52 -20.76 -12.56 -15.02
CA GLN A 52 -21.42 -13.31 -13.94
C GLN A 52 -21.50 -12.46 -12.66
N PRO A 53 -22.40 -12.81 -11.72
CA PRO A 53 -22.34 -12.26 -10.37
C PRO A 53 -20.93 -12.42 -9.79
N PHE A 54 -20.42 -11.35 -9.18
CA PHE A 54 -19.09 -11.41 -8.58
C PHE A 54 -19.08 -12.48 -7.48
N GLN A 55 -17.99 -13.24 -7.42
CA GLN A 55 -17.75 -14.15 -6.31
C GLN A 55 -17.16 -13.36 -5.14
N LEU A 56 -17.90 -13.28 -4.04
CA LEU A 56 -17.37 -12.74 -2.79
C LEU A 56 -16.61 -13.84 -2.05
N ILE A 57 -15.33 -13.61 -1.78
CA ILE A 57 -14.55 -14.45 -0.89
C ILE A 57 -14.61 -13.82 0.50
N ASP A 58 -15.51 -14.32 1.36
CA ASP A 58 -15.59 -13.88 2.74
C ASP A 58 -14.61 -14.68 3.62
N LEU A 59 -13.46 -14.07 3.92
CA LEU A 59 -12.44 -14.67 4.78
C LEU A 59 -12.93 -14.96 6.20
N ASN A 60 -14.03 -14.34 6.64
CA ASN A 60 -14.60 -14.60 7.96
C ASN A 60 -15.29 -15.97 8.05
N GLU A 61 -15.77 -16.50 6.93
CA GLU A 61 -16.42 -17.82 6.85
C GLU A 61 -15.43 -18.97 6.64
N ILE A 62 -14.21 -18.67 6.18
CA ILE A 62 -13.17 -19.67 5.92
C ILE A 62 -12.39 -19.93 7.22
N SER A 63 -12.19 -21.20 7.58
CA SER A 63 -11.45 -21.59 8.78
C SER A 63 -9.95 -21.29 8.64
N ASP A 64 -9.27 -21.08 9.77
CA ASP A 64 -7.84 -20.75 9.76
C ASP A 64 -7.00 -21.92 9.24
N GLU A 65 -7.44 -23.17 9.45
CA GLU A 65 -6.79 -24.37 8.91
C GLU A 65 -6.81 -24.39 7.38
N ILE A 66 -7.94 -24.00 6.78
CA ILE A 66 -8.07 -23.91 5.32
C ILE A 66 -7.16 -22.81 4.80
N LEU A 67 -7.17 -21.63 5.42
CA LEU A 67 -6.29 -20.52 5.03
C LEU A 67 -4.80 -20.91 5.14
N ARG A 68 -4.38 -21.59 6.22
CA ARG A 68 -3.00 -22.10 6.37
C ARG A 68 -2.61 -23.15 5.33
N SER A 69 -3.58 -23.85 4.75
CA SER A 69 -3.35 -24.84 3.70
C SER A 69 -3.03 -24.19 2.35
N HIS A 70 -3.44 -22.93 2.13
CA HIS A 70 -3.18 -22.24 0.88
C HIS A 70 -1.68 -22.03 0.67
N ARG A 71 -1.22 -22.43 -0.52
CA ARG A 71 0.21 -22.51 -0.86
C ARG A 71 0.92 -21.15 -0.80
N TRP A 72 0.29 -20.09 -1.30
CA TRP A 72 0.94 -18.78 -1.48
C TRP A 72 0.29 -17.66 -0.69
N SER A 73 -1.03 -17.70 -0.51
CA SER A 73 -1.82 -16.58 0.03
C SER A 73 -2.23 -16.74 1.48
N GLY A 74 -2.01 -17.90 2.11
CA GLY A 74 -2.58 -18.22 3.43
C GLY A 74 -2.26 -17.22 4.52
N VAL A 75 -0.98 -16.82 4.62
CA VAL A 75 -0.55 -15.79 5.58
C VAL A 75 -1.20 -14.44 5.26
N MET A 76 -1.24 -14.06 3.99
CA MET A 76 -1.84 -12.79 3.55
C MET A 76 -3.34 -12.73 3.88
N GLU A 77 -4.06 -13.83 3.66
CA GLU A 77 -5.48 -13.95 3.96
C GLU A 77 -5.75 -13.91 5.46
N LEU A 78 -4.89 -14.54 6.28
CA LEU A 78 -4.98 -14.40 7.74
C LEU A 78 -4.71 -12.97 8.18
N VAL A 79 -3.73 -12.27 7.58
CA VAL A 79 -3.49 -10.85 7.87
C VAL A 79 -4.68 -10.00 7.44
N LEU A 80 -5.32 -10.29 6.30
CA LEU A 80 -6.55 -9.62 5.86
C LEU A 80 -7.73 -9.87 6.82
N LYS A 81 -7.91 -11.12 7.26
CA LYS A 81 -8.99 -11.54 8.16
C LYS A 81 -8.88 -10.89 9.54
N TYR A 82 -7.66 -10.80 10.07
CA TYR A 82 -7.39 -10.35 11.44
C TYR A 82 -6.76 -8.96 11.56
N GLY A 83 -6.36 -8.34 10.45
CA GLY A 83 -5.56 -7.11 10.41
C GLY A 83 -6.12 -5.95 11.23
N ARG A 84 -7.45 -5.87 11.34
CA ARG A 84 -8.20 -4.83 12.06
C ARG A 84 -8.75 -5.27 13.43
N ARG A 85 -8.48 -6.50 13.87
CA ARG A 85 -9.00 -7.05 15.14
C ARG A 85 -7.92 -6.97 16.22
N GLU A 86 -8.20 -6.28 17.33
CA GLU A 86 -7.29 -6.20 18.47
C GLU A 86 -7.25 -7.54 19.25
N GLY A 87 -6.08 -7.94 19.76
CA GLY A 87 -5.94 -8.97 20.79
C GLY A 87 -5.77 -10.44 20.36
N VAL A 88 -6.30 -10.87 19.21
CA VAL A 88 -6.16 -12.27 18.69
C VAL A 88 -5.01 -12.40 17.68
N TYR A 89 -4.35 -11.29 17.38
CA TYR A 89 -3.50 -11.10 16.21
C TYR A 89 -2.14 -11.83 16.28
N SER A 90 -1.49 -11.93 17.45
CA SER A 90 -0.08 -12.30 17.49
C SER A 90 0.19 -13.78 17.26
N GLU A 91 -0.52 -14.69 17.92
CA GLU A 91 -0.14 -16.11 17.99
C GLU A 91 -0.56 -16.90 16.75
N ILE A 92 -1.79 -16.68 16.26
CA ILE A 92 -2.33 -17.36 15.07
C ILE A 92 -1.53 -17.00 13.83
N LEU A 93 -1.23 -15.71 13.67
CA LEU A 93 -0.42 -15.24 12.56
C LEU A 93 1.02 -15.70 12.72
N LYS A 94 1.59 -15.62 13.92
CA LYS A 94 2.95 -16.09 14.18
C LYS A 94 3.15 -17.56 13.80
N SER A 95 2.25 -18.44 14.20
CA SER A 95 2.35 -19.87 13.81
C SER A 95 2.20 -20.06 12.30
N ALA A 96 1.20 -19.40 11.69
CA ALA A 96 0.99 -19.46 10.23
C ALA A 96 2.20 -18.94 9.44
N TRP A 97 2.86 -17.90 9.95
CA TRP A 97 4.07 -17.32 9.39
C TRP A 97 5.25 -18.31 9.40
N ILE A 98 5.48 -18.99 10.52
CA ILE A 98 6.55 -19.99 10.65
C ILE A 98 6.29 -21.17 9.70
N GLU A 99 5.05 -21.68 9.67
CA GLU A 99 4.66 -22.76 8.75
C GLU A 99 4.85 -22.36 7.29
N PHE A 100 4.46 -21.13 6.93
CA PHE A 100 4.61 -20.61 5.58
C PHE A 100 6.08 -20.41 5.18
N ALA A 101 6.89 -19.82 6.06
CA ALA A 101 8.33 -19.66 5.82
C ALA A 101 9.01 -21.01 5.65
N LYS A 102 8.63 -22.02 6.45
CA LYS A 102 9.12 -23.40 6.29
C LYS A 102 8.72 -24.00 4.94
N LYS A 103 7.43 -23.92 4.57
CA LYS A 103 6.95 -24.38 3.26
C LYS A 103 7.72 -23.72 2.12
N LEU A 104 7.87 -22.39 2.16
CA LEU A 104 8.61 -21.65 1.12
C LEU A 104 10.08 -22.06 0.99
N MET A 105 10.73 -22.47 2.08
CA MET A 105 12.11 -22.97 2.02
C MET A 105 12.23 -24.40 1.48
N GLU A 106 11.17 -25.20 1.60
CA GLU A 106 11.10 -26.55 1.04
C GLU A 106 10.79 -26.55 -0.46
N GLU A 107 10.30 -25.42 -0.98
CA GLU A 107 9.99 -25.22 -2.40
C GLU A 107 11.24 -24.98 -3.24
N ASP A 108 11.23 -25.46 -4.48
CA ASP A 108 12.31 -25.26 -5.46
C ASP A 108 12.21 -23.86 -6.10
N ILE A 109 12.46 -22.83 -5.30
CA ILE A 109 12.39 -21.41 -5.67
C ILE A 109 13.74 -20.77 -5.36
N GLU A 110 14.17 -19.82 -6.21
CA GLU A 110 15.36 -19.02 -5.93
C GLU A 110 15.27 -18.34 -4.55
N ARG A 111 16.32 -18.51 -3.74
CA ARG A 111 16.44 -17.91 -2.39
C ARG A 111 16.12 -16.42 -2.37
N LYS A 112 16.55 -15.68 -3.39
CA LYS A 112 16.29 -14.24 -3.51
C LYS A 112 14.79 -13.94 -3.57
N THR A 113 14.05 -14.70 -4.37
CA THR A 113 12.59 -14.57 -4.50
C THR A 113 11.89 -14.91 -3.18
N VAL A 114 12.34 -15.94 -2.47
CA VAL A 114 11.81 -16.27 -1.13
C VAL A 114 11.98 -15.10 -0.16
N VAL A 115 13.17 -14.48 -0.14
CA VAL A 115 13.42 -13.30 0.70
C VAL A 115 12.51 -12.12 0.30
N GLU A 116 12.34 -11.85 -1.00
CA GLU A 116 11.47 -10.77 -1.48
C GLU A 116 10.00 -10.98 -1.11
N ILE A 117 9.48 -12.20 -1.25
CA ILE A 117 8.11 -12.55 -0.85
C ILE A 117 7.91 -12.31 0.65
N LEU A 118 8.86 -12.76 1.48
CA LEU A 118 8.79 -12.58 2.92
C LEU A 118 8.81 -11.09 3.30
N ILE A 119 9.65 -10.28 2.65
CA ILE A 119 9.68 -8.81 2.87
C ILE A 119 8.32 -8.18 2.55
N ILE A 120 7.71 -8.52 1.42
CA ILE A 120 6.41 -7.96 1.01
C ILE A 120 5.34 -8.26 2.06
N LEU A 121 5.26 -9.51 2.50
CA LEU A 121 4.27 -9.92 3.51
C LEU A 121 4.52 -9.26 4.87
N VAL A 122 5.80 -9.05 5.21
CA VAL A 122 6.22 -8.38 6.43
C VAL A 122 5.79 -6.90 6.39
N ASN A 123 6.11 -6.20 5.31
CA ASN A 123 5.72 -4.80 5.10
C ASN A 123 4.20 -4.64 5.11
N TYR A 124 3.49 -5.54 4.43
CA TYR A 124 2.04 -5.56 4.45
C TYR A 124 1.47 -5.71 5.87
N SER A 125 2.09 -6.55 6.70
CA SER A 125 1.68 -6.75 8.09
C SER A 125 1.94 -5.52 8.97
N LEU A 126 3.02 -4.78 8.71
CA LEU A 126 3.37 -3.53 9.39
C LEU A 126 2.41 -2.39 9.05
N ASP A 127 2.04 -2.27 7.77
CA ASP A 127 1.14 -1.22 7.28
C ASP A 127 -0.25 -1.29 7.96
N GLN A 128 -0.66 -2.49 8.38
CA GLN A 128 -1.95 -2.69 9.03
C GLN A 128 -1.98 -2.24 10.50
N ASP A 129 -0.85 -2.23 11.23
CA ASP A 129 -0.72 -1.61 12.57
C ASP A 129 0.75 -1.58 13.06
N SER A 130 1.21 -0.38 13.44
CA SER A 130 2.59 -0.09 13.78
C SER A 130 3.09 -0.73 15.08
N LYS A 131 2.20 -1.16 16.00
CA LYS A 131 2.59 -1.94 17.19
C LYS A 131 3.11 -3.34 16.83
N LYS A 132 2.86 -3.80 15.60
CA LYS A 132 3.26 -5.12 15.06
C LYS A 132 4.73 -5.18 14.62
N GLY A 133 5.49 -4.08 14.69
CA GLY A 133 6.95 -4.11 14.51
C GLY A 133 7.68 -4.99 15.53
N SER A 134 7.14 -5.11 16.75
CA SER A 134 7.63 -6.05 17.76
C SER A 134 7.39 -7.52 17.38
N MET A 135 6.31 -7.79 16.64
CA MET A 135 5.98 -9.13 16.15
C MET A 135 7.03 -9.64 15.18
N LEU A 136 7.52 -8.82 14.24
CA LEU A 136 8.59 -9.20 13.30
C LEU A 136 9.92 -9.48 13.99
N TYR A 137 10.24 -8.65 14.98
CA TYR A 137 11.43 -8.83 15.78
C TYR A 137 11.38 -10.15 16.55
N ASN A 138 10.23 -10.46 17.16
CA ASN A 138 9.99 -11.72 17.85
C ASN A 138 9.95 -12.90 16.88
N LEU A 139 9.33 -12.75 15.71
CA LEU A 139 9.29 -13.77 14.66
C LEU A 139 10.71 -14.09 14.18
N ALA A 140 11.55 -13.08 13.95
CA ALA A 140 12.94 -13.25 13.56
C ALA A 140 13.76 -14.00 14.63
N ILE A 141 13.58 -13.64 15.90
CA ILE A 141 14.30 -14.25 17.03
C ILE A 141 13.85 -15.70 17.26
N GLU A 142 12.56 -15.99 17.21
CA GLU A 142 12.05 -17.33 17.51
C GLU A 142 12.19 -18.30 16.33
N SER A 143 12.09 -17.80 15.10
CA SER A 143 12.36 -18.62 13.92
C SER A 143 13.85 -19.01 13.84
N ALA A 144 14.73 -18.15 14.37
CA ALA A 144 16.16 -18.47 14.50
C ALA A 144 16.44 -19.63 15.45
N GLN A 145 15.59 -19.87 16.44
CA GLN A 145 15.74 -20.99 17.38
C GLN A 145 15.38 -22.35 16.78
N THR A 146 14.67 -22.37 15.65
CA THR A 146 14.12 -23.60 15.05
C THR A 146 14.76 -23.98 13.71
N ASN A 147 15.37 -23.03 13.00
CA ASN A 147 16.06 -23.31 11.73
C ASN A 147 17.12 -22.23 11.37
N PRO A 148 18.41 -22.60 11.26
CA PRO A 148 19.49 -21.67 10.88
C PRO A 148 19.30 -20.97 9.53
N GLU A 149 18.60 -21.60 8.58
CA GLU A 149 18.33 -21.01 7.28
C GLU A 149 17.24 -19.94 7.33
N VAL A 150 16.26 -20.08 8.24
CA VAL A 150 15.27 -19.03 8.51
C VAL A 150 15.94 -17.86 9.22
N GLU A 151 16.85 -18.12 10.15
CA GLU A 151 17.62 -17.08 10.83
C GLU A 151 18.31 -16.16 9.84
N LYS A 152 19.06 -16.73 8.90
CA LYS A 152 19.81 -15.98 7.87
C LYS A 152 18.89 -15.12 7.00
N ILE A 153 17.73 -15.66 6.62
CA ILE A 153 16.72 -14.93 5.85
C ILE A 153 16.15 -13.78 6.70
N MET A 154 15.73 -14.05 7.93
CA MET A 154 15.15 -13.04 8.82
C MET A 154 16.14 -11.92 9.18
N GLN A 155 17.43 -12.24 9.30
CA GLN A 155 18.49 -11.25 9.45
C GLN A 155 18.58 -10.35 8.20
N THR A 156 18.56 -10.94 7.00
CA THR A 156 18.57 -10.19 5.74
C THR A 156 17.35 -9.27 5.63
N ILE A 157 16.17 -9.76 6.03
CA ILE A 157 14.93 -8.97 6.07
C ILE A 157 15.09 -7.79 7.05
N ARG A 158 15.59 -8.04 8.26
CA ARG A 158 15.84 -7.00 9.27
C ARG A 158 16.76 -5.90 8.74
N GLU A 159 17.89 -6.28 8.13
CA GLU A 159 18.86 -5.33 7.57
C GLU A 159 18.25 -4.46 6.47
N LYS A 160 17.47 -5.07 5.56
CA LYS A 160 16.79 -4.34 4.48
C LYS A 160 15.75 -3.36 5.02
N LEU A 161 14.92 -3.78 5.98
CA LEU A 161 13.92 -2.90 6.59
C LEU A 161 14.56 -1.74 7.36
N GLN A 162 15.66 -1.98 8.07
CA GLN A 162 16.41 -0.92 8.74
C GLN A 162 17.00 0.08 7.74
N ALA A 163 17.53 -0.41 6.61
CA ALA A 163 18.04 0.45 5.54
C ALA A 163 16.92 1.31 4.91
N GLU A 164 15.77 0.71 4.60
CA GLU A 164 14.60 1.40 4.06
C GLU A 164 14.07 2.46 5.06
N ALA A 165 13.90 2.09 6.32
CA ALA A 165 13.45 3.02 7.37
C ALA A 165 14.44 4.18 7.56
N LYS A 166 15.76 3.92 7.53
CA LYS A 166 16.79 4.96 7.59
C LYS A 166 16.70 5.89 6.38
N TRP A 167 16.54 5.33 5.18
CA TRP A 167 16.41 6.12 3.95
C TRP A 167 15.16 7.01 3.98
N GLN A 168 14.01 6.46 4.35
CA GLN A 168 12.76 7.23 4.53
C GLN A 168 12.93 8.33 5.58
N GLY A 169 13.62 8.04 6.70
CA GLY A 169 13.92 9.03 7.73
C GLY A 169 14.80 10.17 7.22
N ILE A 170 15.83 9.86 6.43
CA ILE A 170 16.71 10.86 5.79
C ILE A 170 15.90 11.70 4.80
N GLU A 171 15.12 11.08 3.94
CA GLU A 171 14.30 11.78 2.94
C GLU A 171 13.29 12.73 3.59
N GLN A 172 12.55 12.25 4.60
CA GLN A 172 11.65 13.09 5.38
C GLN A 172 12.39 14.20 6.11
N GLY A 173 13.59 13.92 6.63
CA GLY A 173 14.47 14.90 7.27
C GLY A 173 14.90 16.02 6.32
N ILE A 174 15.31 15.67 5.10
CA ILE A 174 15.68 16.62 4.05
C ILE A 174 14.46 17.45 3.65
N GLN A 175 13.31 16.83 3.38
CA GLN A 175 12.09 17.56 3.00
C GLN A 175 11.65 18.54 4.10
N LYS A 176 11.60 18.09 5.36
CA LYS A 176 11.28 18.97 6.50
C LYS A 176 12.32 20.06 6.70
N GLY A 177 13.60 19.76 6.49
CA GLY A 177 14.70 20.72 6.58
C GLY A 177 14.59 21.82 5.51
N VAL A 178 14.32 21.44 4.26
CA VAL A 178 14.09 22.38 3.16
C VAL A 178 12.86 23.25 3.43
N GLN A 179 11.75 22.67 3.88
CA GLN A 179 10.55 23.43 4.21
C GLN A 179 10.78 24.41 5.38
N LYS A 180 11.45 23.97 6.45
CA LYS A 180 11.80 24.85 7.58
C LYS A 180 12.75 25.98 7.16
N GLY A 181 13.81 25.66 6.42
CA GLY A 181 14.75 26.66 5.91
C GLY A 181 14.07 27.67 4.98
N LYS A 182 13.14 27.21 4.13
CA LYS A 182 12.29 28.08 3.31
C LYS A 182 11.45 29.02 4.18
N ALA A 183 10.75 28.48 5.18
CA ALA A 183 9.91 29.27 6.08
C ALA A 183 10.72 30.30 6.90
N GLU A 184 11.86 29.91 7.45
CA GLU A 184 12.75 30.78 8.22
C GLU A 184 13.35 31.91 7.37
N SER A 185 13.73 31.60 6.13
CA SER A 185 14.26 32.59 5.19
C SER A 185 13.20 33.63 4.82
N VAL A 186 11.97 33.18 4.53
CA VAL A 186 10.82 34.06 4.28
C VAL A 186 10.54 34.95 5.50
N LYS A 187 10.51 34.37 6.71
CA LYS A 187 10.31 35.13 7.96
C LYS A 187 11.41 36.16 8.20
N THR A 188 12.66 35.80 7.92
CA THR A 188 13.82 36.70 8.07
C THR A 188 13.81 37.85 7.07
N LEU A 189 13.50 37.58 5.81
CA LEU A 189 13.34 38.59 4.76
C LEU A 189 12.19 39.54 5.08
N TYR A 190 11.04 39.00 5.51
CA TYR A 190 9.90 39.82 5.89
C TYR A 190 10.19 40.74 7.08
N ARG A 191 10.92 40.27 8.09
CA ARG A 191 11.35 41.14 9.22
C ARG A 191 12.18 42.35 8.77
N LYS A 192 12.96 42.23 7.69
CA LYS A 192 13.80 43.30 7.15
C LYS A 192 13.04 44.24 6.22
N LEU A 193 12.18 43.69 5.36
CA LEU A 193 11.52 44.42 4.28
C LEU A 193 10.13 44.94 4.65
N GLN A 194 9.42 44.24 5.55
CA GLN A 194 8.02 44.49 5.93
C GLN A 194 7.04 44.60 4.75
N ASP A 195 7.40 44.04 3.58
CA ASP A 195 6.59 44.06 2.36
C ASP A 195 6.49 42.64 1.78
N VAL A 196 5.27 42.10 1.78
CA VAL A 196 4.99 40.74 1.29
C VAL A 196 5.26 40.61 -0.21
N ASN A 197 5.03 41.66 -1.00
CA ASN A 197 5.22 41.61 -2.45
C ASN A 197 6.71 41.56 -2.81
N GLN A 198 7.54 42.34 -2.10
CA GLN A 198 8.99 42.31 -2.29
C GLN A 198 9.61 40.99 -1.82
N VAL A 199 9.13 40.43 -0.70
CA VAL A 199 9.57 39.10 -0.24
C VAL A 199 9.18 38.01 -1.23
N ALA A 200 7.96 38.03 -1.77
CA ALA A 200 7.52 37.09 -2.79
C ALA A 200 8.37 37.18 -4.07
N ALA A 201 8.67 38.40 -4.54
CA ALA A 201 9.50 38.64 -5.71
C ALA A 201 10.96 38.18 -5.52
N LEU A 202 11.57 38.50 -4.38
CA LEU A 202 12.97 38.11 -4.08
C LEU A 202 13.13 36.61 -3.83
N PHE A 203 12.09 35.97 -3.27
CA PHE A 203 12.11 34.56 -2.91
C PHE A 203 11.58 33.64 -4.04
N GLY A 204 11.03 34.22 -5.11
CA GLY A 204 10.43 33.46 -6.22
C GLY A 204 9.22 32.63 -5.78
N ALA A 205 8.49 33.07 -4.77
CA ALA A 205 7.30 32.40 -4.23
C ALA A 205 6.03 33.20 -4.53
N SER A 206 4.87 32.53 -4.50
CA SER A 206 3.59 33.26 -4.61
C SER A 206 3.30 34.07 -3.36
N ILE A 207 2.54 35.17 -3.51
CA ILE A 207 2.11 36.02 -2.39
C ILE A 207 1.30 35.19 -1.39
N GLU A 208 0.45 34.29 -1.86
CA GLU A 208 -0.35 33.37 -1.06
C GLU A 208 0.52 32.41 -0.23
N GLU A 209 1.60 31.89 -0.82
CA GLU A 209 2.54 31.00 -0.13
C GLU A 209 3.31 31.75 0.98
N VAL A 210 3.77 32.97 0.71
CA VAL A 210 4.41 33.82 1.73
C VAL A 210 3.45 34.13 2.87
N LYS A 211 2.19 34.50 2.57
CA LYS A 211 1.16 34.75 3.59
C LYS A 211 0.87 33.52 4.44
N ARG A 212 0.77 32.33 3.84
CA ARG A 212 0.60 31.06 4.58
C ARG A 212 1.76 30.80 5.53
N ILE A 213 3.01 30.94 5.07
CA ILE A 213 4.21 30.74 5.89
C ILE A 213 4.27 31.72 7.07
N LEU A 214 3.80 32.96 6.89
CA LEU A 214 3.74 33.97 7.95
C LEU A 214 2.56 33.75 8.92
N ALA A 215 1.48 33.10 8.47
CA ALA A 215 0.29 32.81 9.26
C ALA A 215 0.41 31.53 10.11
N ASP A 216 1.28 30.58 9.74
CA ASP A 216 1.63 29.43 10.59
C ASP A 216 2.41 29.92 11.83
N GLN A 217 1.64 30.17 12.91
CA GLN A 217 2.06 30.30 14.31
C GLN A 217 1.27 29.33 15.18
#